data_AF-A0A2W4PTA7-F1
#
_entry.id   AF-A0A2W4PTA7-F1
#
_cell.length_a   1.000
_cell.length_b   1.000
_cell.length_c   1.000
_cell.angle_alpha   90.00
_cell.angle_beta   90.00
_cell.angle_gamma   90.00
#
_symmetry.space_group_name_H-M   'P 1'
#
loop_
_entity.id
_entity.type
_entity.pdbx_description
1 polymer ?
#
loop_
_entity_poly.entity_id
_entity_poly.type
_entity_poly.pdbx_seq_one_letter_code
_entity_poly.pdbx_strand_id
1 'polypeptide(L)'
;MLLILRLLLYVQVLLGLGRFAGLVTNPRLWETHISIGFVITALALIALRPRPGVPASGLRTAARFAPLAPLALGLAMYQGMVGGTPVVILHMALGLAAVGLIEAAAARERRALAGGSGGSGAGTGS
;
A
#
# COMPACT_ATOMS: atom_id res chain seq x y z
N MET A 1 6.60 -7.61 -8.26
CA MET A 1 5.28 -6.98 -8.02
C MET A 1 5.18 -6.28 -6.67
N LEU A 2 5.48 -6.92 -5.53
CA LEU A 2 5.44 -6.26 -4.21
C LEU A 2 6.43 -5.08 -4.09
N LEU A 3 7.63 -5.19 -4.66
CA LEU A 3 8.59 -4.07 -4.70
C LEU A 3 8.01 -2.84 -5.41
N ILE A 4 7.40 -3.04 -6.58
CA ILE A 4 6.78 -1.96 -7.39
C ILE A 4 5.65 -1.30 -6.59
N LEU A 5 4.77 -2.09 -5.97
CA LEU A 5 3.70 -1.57 -5.11
C LEU A 5 4.25 -0.67 -3.99
N ARG A 6 5.34 -1.07 -3.34
CA ARG A 6 5.97 -0.31 -2.25
C ARG A 6 6.59 1.00 -2.75
N LEU A 7 7.33 0.95 -3.86
CA LEU A 7 7.90 2.16 -4.46
C LEU A 7 6.81 3.16 -4.85
N LEU A 8 5.73 2.68 -5.48
CA LEU A 8 4.60 3.53 -5.83
C LEU A 8 3.92 4.12 -4.59
N LEU A 9 3.74 3.35 -3.51
CA LEU A 9 3.20 3.85 -2.25
C LEU A 9 4.05 4.98 -1.65
N TYR A 10 5.38 4.85 -1.67
CA TYR A 10 6.25 5.93 -1.19
C TYR A 10 6.17 7.17 -2.07
N VAL A 11 6.17 7.01 -3.39
CA VAL A 11 5.98 8.13 -4.33
C VAL A 11 4.62 8.81 -4.08
N GLN A 12 3.55 8.03 -3.89
CA GLN A 12 2.20 8.54 -3.60
C GLN A 12 2.17 9.41 -2.34
N VAL A 13 2.79 8.93 -1.25
CA VAL A 13 2.88 9.66 0.02
C VAL A 13 3.70 10.94 -0.14
N LEU A 14 4.86 10.87 -0.81
CA LEU A 14 5.70 12.05 -1.04
C LEU A 14 4.99 13.12 -1.88
N LEU A 15 4.28 12.71 -2.93
CA LEU A 15 3.49 13.64 -3.76
C LEU A 15 2.35 14.27 -2.94
N GLY A 16 1.63 13.48 -2.15
CA GLY A 16 0.52 13.97 -1.32
C GLY A 16 1.01 14.94 -0.24
N LEU A 17 2.10 14.59 0.46
CA LEU A 17 2.71 15.45 1.48
C LEU A 17 3.28 16.72 0.86
N GLY A 18 3.95 16.61 -0.29
CA GLY A 18 4.46 17.76 -1.02
C GLY A 18 3.36 18.71 -1.47
N ARG A 19 2.19 18.19 -1.89
CA ARG A 19 1.03 19.02 -2.22
C ARG A 19 0.46 19.73 -1.00
N PHE A 20 0.34 19.02 0.12
CA PHE A 20 -0.15 19.57 1.39
C PHE A 20 0.77 20.67 1.95
N ALA A 21 2.09 20.46 1.86
CA ALA A 21 3.10 21.43 2.29
C ALA A 21 3.30 22.61 1.30
N GLY A 22 2.57 22.64 0.18
CA GLY A 22 2.71 23.68 -0.84
C GLY A 22 3.95 23.55 -1.74
N LEU A 23 4.69 22.45 -1.65
CA LEU A 23 5.89 22.18 -2.46
C LEU A 23 5.55 21.67 -3.88
N VAL A 24 4.42 20.98 -4.03
CA VAL A 24 3.93 20.47 -5.33
C VAL A 24 2.82 21.38 -5.83
N THR A 25 3.18 22.34 -6.68
CA THR A 25 2.24 23.29 -7.31
C THR A 25 1.90 22.93 -8.76
N ASN A 26 2.72 22.09 -9.41
CA ASN A 26 2.53 21.68 -10.80
C ASN A 26 1.30 20.75 -10.96
N PRO A 27 0.30 21.12 -11.79
CA PRO A 27 -0.90 20.31 -12.02
C PRO A 27 -0.61 18.89 -12.51
N ARG A 28 0.44 18.70 -13.33
CA ARG A 28 0.80 17.37 -13.85
C ARG A 28 1.26 16.41 -12.75
N LEU A 29 1.96 16.93 -11.74
CA LEU A 29 2.37 16.12 -10.58
C LEU A 29 1.16 15.72 -9.73
N TRP A 30 0.14 16.58 -9.69
CA TRP A 30 -1.12 16.28 -9.02
C TRP A 30 -1.95 15.22 -9.76
N GLU A 31 -2.08 15.33 -11.09
CA GLU A 31 -2.69 14.29 -11.93
C GLU A 31 -1.96 12.95 -11.78
N THR A 32 -0.62 12.99 -11.68
CA THR A 32 0.22 11.82 -11.41
C THR A 32 -0.12 11.20 -10.05
N HIS A 33 -0.29 11.98 -8.99
CA HIS A 33 -0.73 11.48 -7.68
C HIS A 33 -2.09 10.76 -7.77
N ILE A 34 -3.05 11.33 -8.49
CA ILE A 34 -4.37 10.69 -8.66
C ILE A 34 -4.24 9.35 -9.40
N SER A 35 -3.55 9.35 -10.54
CA SER A 35 -3.41 8.17 -11.39
C SER A 35 -2.59 7.04 -10.72
N ILE A 36 -1.51 7.38 -9.99
CA ILE A 36 -0.76 6.39 -9.19
C ILE A 36 -1.64 5.76 -8.10
N GLY A 37 -2.56 6.51 -7.48
CA GLY A 37 -3.50 5.98 -6.48
C GLY A 37 -4.37 4.83 -7.00
N PHE A 38 -4.84 4.91 -8.24
CA PHE A 38 -5.56 3.83 -8.90
C PHE A 38 -4.65 2.61 -9.15
N VAL A 39 -3.44 2.84 -9.66
CA VAL A 39 -2.47 1.76 -9.94
C VAL A 39 -2.08 1.02 -8.66
N ILE A 40 -1.82 1.73 -7.56
CA ILE A 40 -1.53 1.13 -6.25
C ILE A 40 -2.66 0.24 -5.80
N THR A 41 -3.91 0.73 -5.89
CA THR A 41 -5.09 -0.03 -5.48
C THR A 41 -5.23 -1.31 -6.31
N ALA A 42 -5.13 -1.22 -7.63
CA ALA A 42 -5.18 -2.38 -8.51
C ALA A 42 -4.06 -3.38 -8.20
N LEU A 43 -2.83 -2.90 -8.03
CA LEU A 43 -1.67 -3.74 -7.69
C LEU A 43 -1.83 -4.40 -6.32
N ALA A 44 -2.34 -3.71 -5.30
CA ALA A 44 -2.58 -4.30 -3.99
C ALA A 44 -3.62 -5.43 -4.09
N LEU A 45 -4.72 -5.21 -4.81
CA LEU A 45 -5.77 -6.20 -5.03
C LEU A 45 -5.27 -7.46 -5.75
N ILE A 46 -4.31 -7.33 -6.66
CA ILE A 46 -3.73 -8.44 -7.45
C ILE A 46 -2.56 -9.10 -6.71
N ALA A 47 -1.62 -8.32 -6.17
CA ALA A 47 -0.38 -8.80 -5.57
C ALA A 47 -0.62 -9.52 -4.24
N LEU A 48 -1.60 -9.07 -3.46
CA LEU A 48 -1.92 -9.62 -2.14
C LEU A 48 -3.04 -10.66 -2.19
N ARG A 49 -3.42 -11.16 -3.37
CA ARG A 49 -4.33 -12.31 -3.48
C ARG A 49 -3.79 -13.52 -2.69
N PRO A 50 -4.69 -14.39 -2.18
CA PRO A 50 -4.30 -15.68 -1.63
C PRO A 50 -3.50 -16.49 -2.66
N ARG A 51 -2.41 -17.13 -2.23
CA ARG A 51 -1.54 -17.95 -3.08
C ARG A 51 -1.14 -19.23 -2.35
N PRO A 52 -0.96 -20.35 -3.06
CA PRO A 52 -0.39 -21.56 -2.48
C PRO A 52 1.00 -21.26 -1.89
N GLY A 53 1.30 -21.81 -0.70
CA GLY A 53 2.61 -21.62 -0.03
C GLY A 53 2.78 -20.31 0.74
N VAL A 54 1.82 -19.39 0.72
CA VAL A 54 1.81 -18.20 1.59
C VAL A 54 0.69 -18.32 2.61
N PRO A 55 0.99 -18.26 3.93
CA PRO A 55 -0.04 -18.37 4.96
C PRO A 55 -1.16 -17.33 4.80
N ALA A 56 -2.41 -17.80 4.78
CA ALA A 56 -3.56 -16.92 4.84
C ALA A 56 -3.57 -16.19 6.19
N SER A 57 -3.67 -14.86 6.18
CA SER A 57 -3.72 -14.07 7.41
C SER A 57 -4.65 -12.88 7.24
N GLY A 58 -5.35 -12.52 8.32
CA GLY A 58 -6.19 -11.33 8.36
C GLY A 58 -5.43 -10.06 7.98
N LEU A 59 -4.14 -9.97 8.34
CA LEU A 59 -3.27 -8.87 7.95
C LEU A 59 -3.10 -8.75 6.43
N ARG A 60 -2.91 -9.87 5.73
CA ARG A 60 -2.76 -9.85 4.26
C ARG A 60 -4.06 -9.41 3.59
N THR A 61 -5.20 -9.88 4.10
CA THR A 61 -6.52 -9.45 3.63
C THR A 61 -6.74 -7.96 3.88
N ALA A 62 -6.43 -7.47 5.08
CA ALA A 62 -6.53 -6.05 5.40
C ALA A 62 -5.63 -5.20 4.47
N ALA A 63 -4.37 -5.58 4.30
CA ALA A 63 -3.43 -4.90 3.41
C ALA A 63 -3.88 -4.88 1.94
N ARG A 64 -4.57 -5.93 1.48
CA ARG A 64 -5.10 -6.04 0.12
C ARG A 64 -6.16 -4.97 -0.17
N PHE A 65 -7.03 -4.69 0.80
CA PHE A 65 -8.14 -3.76 0.63
C PHE A 65 -7.86 -2.37 1.21
N ALA A 66 -6.82 -2.20 2.02
CA ALA A 66 -6.49 -0.94 2.67
C ALA A 66 -6.41 0.27 1.72
N PRO A 67 -5.83 0.17 0.50
CA PRO A 67 -5.78 1.30 -0.42
C PRO A 67 -7.14 1.82 -0.93
N LEU A 68 -8.20 1.01 -0.83
CA LEU A 68 -9.54 1.43 -1.26
C LEU A 68 -10.07 2.59 -0.41
N ALA A 69 -9.79 2.61 0.89
CA ALA A 69 -10.28 3.65 1.79
C ALA A 69 -9.72 5.05 1.43
N PRO A 70 -8.39 5.26 1.35
CA PRO A 70 -7.86 6.56 0.93
C PRO A 70 -8.21 6.87 -0.53
N LEU A 71 -8.28 5.88 -1.43
CA LEU A 71 -8.70 6.13 -2.82
C LEU A 71 -10.13 6.67 -2.90
N ALA A 72 -11.09 6.02 -2.23
CA ALA A 72 -12.48 6.45 -2.21
C ALA A 72 -12.62 7.86 -1.62
N LEU A 73 -11.96 8.13 -0.50
CA LEU A 73 -11.97 9.46 0.12
C LEU A 73 -11.31 10.51 -0.78
N GLY A 74 -10.18 10.17 -1.42
CA GLY A 74 -9.48 11.06 -2.35
C GLY A 74 -10.32 11.41 -3.58
N LEU A 75 -11.11 10.47 -4.09
CA LEU A 75 -12.06 10.73 -5.18
C LEU A 75 -13.21 11.63 -4.75
N ALA A 76 -13.77 11.41 -3.56
CA ALA A 76 -14.80 12.28 -3.01
C ALA A 76 -14.28 13.72 -2.82
N MET A 77 -13.03 13.89 -2.38
CA MET A 77 -12.36 15.19 -2.31
C MET A 77 -12.15 15.80 -3.70
N TYR A 78 -11.67 15.01 -4.67
CA TYR A 78 -11.42 15.47 -6.04
C TYR A 78 -12.70 15.96 -6.75
N GLN A 79 -13.84 15.32 -6.47
CA GLN A 79 -15.14 15.73 -7.00
C GLN A 79 -15.79 16.88 -6.20
N GLY A 80 -15.16 17.37 -5.13
CA GLY A 80 -15.70 18.44 -4.29
C GLY A 80 -16.87 18.03 -3.39
N MET A 81 -17.10 16.73 -3.20
CA MET A 81 -18.17 16.22 -2.32
C MET A 81 -17.85 16.42 -0.84
N VAL A 82 -16.56 16.38 -0.49
CA VAL A 82 -16.03 16.60 0.86
C VAL A 82 -14.76 17.44 0.77
N GLY A 83 -14.43 18.19 1.82
CA GLY A 83 -13.25 19.03 1.81
C GLY A 83 -12.89 19.61 3.19
N GLY A 84 -11.84 20.43 3.21
CA GLY A 84 -11.30 21.05 4.42
C GLY A 84 -10.16 20.25 5.06
N THR A 85 -9.39 20.94 5.90
CA THR A 85 -8.17 20.42 6.53
C THR A 85 -8.38 19.09 7.28
N PRO A 86 -9.46 18.88 8.07
CA PRO A 86 -9.67 17.60 8.75
C PRO A 86 -9.81 16.41 7.79
N VAL A 87 -10.50 16.60 6.66
CA VAL A 87 -10.69 15.56 5.64
C VAL A 87 -9.37 15.21 4.96
N VAL A 88 -8.54 16.21 4.68
CA VAL A 88 -7.19 16.02 4.14
C VAL A 88 -6.32 15.22 5.11
N ILE A 89 -6.33 15.59 6.40
CA ILE A 89 -5.59 14.86 7.45
C ILE A 89 -6.05 13.40 7.53
N LEU A 90 -7.37 13.16 7.49
CA LEU A 90 -7.93 11.81 7.48
C LEU A 90 -7.45 11.01 6.26
N HIS A 91 -7.49 11.60 5.06
CA HIS A 91 -6.99 10.97 3.84
C HIS A 91 -5.51 10.59 3.96
N MET A 92 -4.68 11.48 4.49
CA MET A 92 -3.26 11.21 4.75
C MET A 92 -3.06 10.08 5.76
N ALA A 93 -3.81 10.09 6.86
CA ALA A 93 -3.73 9.05 7.88
C ALA A 93 -4.12 7.66 7.32
N LEU A 94 -5.18 7.60 6.52
CA LEU A 94 -5.59 6.38 5.83
C LEU A 94 -4.53 5.89 4.83
N GLY A 95 -3.90 6.81 4.09
CA GLY A 95 -2.80 6.51 3.20
C GLY A 95 -1.61 5.88 3.93
N LEU A 96 -1.18 6.49 5.04
CA LEU A 96 -0.09 5.97 5.87
C LEU A 96 -0.42 4.63 6.53
N ALA A 97 -1.66 4.46 6.99
CA ALA A 97 -2.14 3.17 7.51
C ALA A 97 -2.07 2.08 6.43
N ALA A 98 -2.48 2.37 5.20
CA ALA A 98 -2.38 1.43 4.08
C ALA A 98 -0.93 1.04 3.78
N VAL A 99 0.01 2.01 3.80
CA VAL A 99 1.46 1.74 3.67
C VAL A 99 1.91 0.78 4.77
N GLY A 100 1.59 1.07 6.03
CA GLY A 100 1.99 0.25 7.18
C GLY A 100 1.48 -1.19 7.08
N LEU A 101 0.22 -1.38 6.69
CA LEU A 101 -0.38 -2.70 6.49
C LEU A 101 0.31 -3.48 5.36
N ILE A 102 0.60 -2.82 4.23
CA ILE A 102 1.25 -3.46 3.07
C ILE A 102 2.71 -3.82 3.40
N GLU A 103 3.45 -2.95 4.08
CA GLU A 103 4.81 -3.24 4.56
C GLU A 103 4.83 -4.41 5.54
N ALA A 104 3.90 -4.42 6.51
CA ALA A 104 3.80 -5.48 7.50
C ALA A 104 3.46 -6.83 6.84
N ALA A 105 2.53 -6.84 5.87
CA ALA A 105 2.20 -8.03 5.11
C ALA A 105 3.40 -8.54 4.29
N ALA A 106 4.12 -7.65 3.60
CA ALA A 106 5.31 -8.00 2.83
C ALA A 106 6.45 -8.53 3.72
N ALA A 107 6.64 -7.95 4.91
CA ALA A 107 7.64 -8.41 5.88
C ALA A 107 7.32 -9.79 6.45
N ARG A 108 6.04 -10.11 6.68
CA ARG A 108 5.63 -11.47 7.09
C ARG A 108 5.85 -12.49 5.98
N GLU A 109 5.53 -12.15 4.74
CA GLU A 109 5.77 -13.03 3.58
C GLU A 109 7.27 -13.34 3.43
N ARG A 110 8.14 -12.34 3.51
CA ARG A 110 9.61 -12.55 3.48
C ARG A 110 10.10 -13.50 4.57
N ARG A 111 9.60 -13.35 5.80
CA ARG A 111 9.97 -14.23 6.92
C ARG A 111 9.48 -15.67 6.74
N ALA A 112 8.26 -15.85 6.23
CA ALA A 112 7.71 -17.17 5.95
C ALA A 112 8.52 -17.92 4.88
N LEU A 113 8.93 -17.22 3.81
CA LEU A 113 9.74 -17.80 2.75
C LEU A 113 11.17 -18.15 3.20
N ALA A 114 11.80 -17.30 4.02
CA ALA A 114 13.14 -17.55 4.56
C ALA A 114 13.17 -18.70 5.60
N GLY A 115 12.11 -18.86 6.40
CA GLY A 115 11.98 -19.96 7.36
C GLY A 115 11.74 -21.34 6.72
N GLY A 116 11.11 -21.37 5.54
CA GLY A 116 10.89 -22.62 4.78
C GLY A 116 12.16 -23.20 4.15
N SER A 117 13.15 -22.35 3.81
CA SER A 117 14.41 -22.76 3.19
C SER A 117 15.46 -23.35 4.16
N GLY A 118 15.25 -23.28 5.48
CA GLY A 118 16.19 -23.77 6.50
C GLY A 118 15.88 -25.16 7.08
N GLY A 119 14.76 -25.79 6.70
CA GLY A 119 14.23 -27.00 7.34
C GLY A 119 14.62 -28.34 6.70
N SER A 120 15.42 -28.37 5.63
CA SER A 120 15.72 -29.61 4.86
C SER A 120 17.14 -30.15 5.05
N GLY A 121 17.83 -29.82 6.14
CA GLY A 121 19.25 -30.15 6.34
C GLY A 121 19.62 -31.03 7.53
N ALA A 122 18.66 -31.51 8.33
CA ALA A 122 18.97 -32.30 9.54
C ALA A 122 18.27 -33.66 9.49
N GLY A 123 18.83 -34.58 8.71
CA GLY A 123 18.35 -35.96 8.66
C GLY A 123 19.20 -36.81 7.73
N THR A 124 20.34 -37.29 8.23
CA THR A 124 20.86 -38.67 8.12
C THR A 124 22.27 -38.69 8.70
N GLY A 125 22.39 -39.19 9.93
CA GLY A 125 23.66 -39.59 10.53
C GLY A 125 23.35 -40.78 11.42
N SER A 126 23.46 -41.96 10.81
CA SER A 126 23.31 -43.29 11.42
C SER A 126 24.29 -43.53 12.56
#